data_AF-A0A396S6T2-F1
#
_entry.id   AF-A0A396S6T2-F1
#
_cell.length_a   1.000
_cell.length_b   1.000
_cell.length_c   1.000
_cell.angle_alpha   90.00
_cell.angle_beta   90.00
_cell.angle_gamma   90.00
#
_symmetry.space_group_name_H-M   'P 1'
#
loop_
_entity.id
_entity.type
_entity.pdbx_description
1 polymer ?
#
loop_
_entity_poly.entity_id
_entity_poly.type
_entity_poly.pdbx_seq_one_letter_code
_entity_poly.pdbx_strand_id
1 'polypeptide(L)'
;MLIQRREKLVEEVFGETNWYERLKEYFPEREMKSKNHFDALLQDKPEMYQIMEGTDYVVVYYEQLDFIFIDYILVSGNTRGKGVGGELLKVLKEKGKAIILEVEPVSMEDPDSEKRIRFYERHSFLRMANIRYERVHNISKELNKMDIFCWTPVERTEAWVLEKMKKIYTNVHAYKTEELYGVKPQTEDEVLQLRKALRKVN
;
A
#
# COMPACT_ATOMS: atom_id res chain seq x y z
N MET A 1 -16.94 29.40 18.45
CA MET A 1 -15.97 29.46 19.56
C MET A 1 -15.72 28.13 20.27
N LEU A 2 -16.74 27.28 20.53
CA LEU A 2 -16.53 25.97 21.19
C LEU A 2 -15.93 24.88 20.27
N ILE A 3 -16.22 24.91 18.96
CA ILE A 3 -15.69 23.94 17.97
C ILE A 3 -14.21 24.18 17.71
N GLN A 4 -13.81 25.41 17.38
CA GLN A 4 -12.39 25.80 17.23
C GLN A 4 -11.55 25.52 18.48
N ARG A 5 -12.13 25.66 19.68
CA ARG A 5 -11.41 25.36 20.93
C ARG A 5 -11.22 23.86 21.13
N ARG A 6 -12.10 23.03 20.59
CA ARG A 6 -12.01 21.56 20.63
C ARG A 6 -11.05 21.02 19.57
N GLU A 7 -11.03 21.59 18.37
CA GLU A 7 -10.03 21.29 17.33
C GLU A 7 -8.62 21.65 17.79
N LYS A 8 -8.46 22.84 18.39
CA LYS A 8 -7.17 23.28 18.94
C LYS A 8 -6.71 22.46 20.15
N LEU A 9 -7.63 21.98 20.99
CA LEU A 9 -7.33 21.02 22.08
C LEU A 9 -7.02 19.61 21.58
N VAL A 10 -7.47 19.23 20.38
CA VAL A 10 -7.08 17.97 19.72
C VAL A 10 -5.65 18.14 19.15
N GLU A 11 -5.35 19.23 18.44
CA GLU A 11 -3.98 19.52 17.98
C GLU A 11 -2.96 19.71 19.12
N GLU A 12 -3.36 20.30 20.27
CA GLU A 12 -2.43 20.53 21.39
C GLU A 12 -2.19 19.28 22.27
N VAL A 13 -3.02 18.23 22.15
CA VAL A 13 -2.91 16.98 22.95
C VAL A 13 -2.34 15.81 22.14
N PHE A 14 -2.52 15.81 20.82
CA PHE A 14 -1.82 14.91 19.91
C PHE A 14 -0.59 15.64 19.36
N GLY A 15 0.61 15.30 19.85
CA GLY A 15 1.84 15.81 19.24
C GLY A 15 1.78 15.65 17.73
N GLU A 16 2.22 16.68 16.98
CA GLU A 16 2.14 16.75 15.51
C GLU A 16 2.32 15.36 14.90
N THR A 17 1.27 14.85 14.25
CA THR A 17 1.25 13.54 13.63
C THR A 17 2.37 13.47 12.59
N ASN A 18 3.47 12.81 12.94
CA ASN A 18 4.69 12.81 12.12
C ASN A 18 4.78 11.57 11.20
N TRP A 19 3.64 10.96 10.87
CA TRP A 19 3.61 9.76 10.02
C TRP A 19 4.29 10.02 8.66
N TYR A 20 4.12 11.21 8.07
CA TYR A 20 4.65 11.51 6.73
C TYR A 20 6.17 11.59 6.74
N GLU A 21 6.80 12.32 7.68
CA GLU A 21 8.26 12.37 7.70
C GLU A 21 8.83 11.00 8.09
N ARG A 22 8.18 10.23 8.98
CA ARG A 22 8.61 8.85 9.29
C ARG A 22 8.60 7.95 8.05
N LEU A 23 7.58 8.05 7.20
CA LEU A 23 7.57 7.33 5.92
C LEU A 23 8.67 7.86 4.99
N LYS A 24 8.80 9.17 4.84
CA LYS A 24 9.78 9.82 3.96
C LYS A 24 11.24 9.56 4.36
N GLU A 25 11.53 9.41 5.64
CA GLU A 25 12.85 9.02 6.15
C GLU A 25 13.18 7.55 5.85
N TYR A 26 12.17 6.68 5.80
CA TYR A 26 12.36 5.24 5.65
C TYR A 26 12.31 4.77 4.18
N PHE A 27 11.35 5.28 3.41
CA PHE A 27 11.13 4.90 2.03
C PHE A 27 11.90 5.81 1.08
N PRO A 28 12.58 5.27 0.05
CA PRO A 28 13.19 6.07 -1.01
C PRO A 28 12.21 7.05 -1.64
N GLU A 29 12.71 8.21 -2.07
CA GLU A 29 11.88 9.28 -2.66
C GLU A 29 11.00 8.77 -3.83
N ARG A 30 11.53 7.87 -4.66
CA ARG A 30 10.82 7.24 -5.80
C ARG A 30 9.66 6.32 -5.39
N GLU A 31 9.60 5.90 -4.13
CA GLU A 31 8.52 5.07 -3.57
C GLU A 31 7.49 5.90 -2.80
N MET A 32 7.79 7.19 -2.57
CA MET A 32 6.92 8.10 -1.84
C MET A 32 5.95 8.82 -2.77
N LYS A 33 4.67 8.85 -2.39
CA LYS A 33 3.75 9.87 -2.89
C LYS A 33 4.16 11.24 -2.34
N SER A 34 3.89 12.29 -3.11
CA SER A 34 4.09 13.66 -2.61
C SER A 34 3.08 13.94 -1.49
N LYS A 35 3.43 14.85 -0.59
CA LYS A 35 2.53 15.26 0.52
C LYS A 35 1.15 15.71 0.00
N ASN A 36 1.12 16.52 -1.06
CA ASN A 36 -0.13 16.97 -1.70
C ASN A 36 -1.00 15.81 -2.21
N HIS A 37 -0.41 14.72 -2.67
CA HIS A 37 -1.16 13.54 -3.11
C HIS A 37 -1.77 12.80 -1.92
N PHE A 38 -1.01 12.61 -0.84
CA PHE A 38 -1.59 12.09 0.41
C PHE A 38 -2.73 12.98 0.91
N ASP A 39 -2.54 14.30 0.92
CA ASP A 39 -3.54 15.24 1.41
C ASP A 39 -4.81 15.19 0.56
N ALA A 40 -4.68 15.11 -0.78
CA ALA A 40 -5.82 14.93 -1.67
C ALA A 40 -6.57 13.60 -1.40
N LEU A 41 -5.85 12.49 -1.17
CA LEU A 41 -6.48 11.20 -0.85
C LEU A 41 -7.20 11.22 0.50
N LEU A 42 -6.57 11.79 1.53
CA LEU A 42 -7.14 11.89 2.88
C LEU A 42 -8.34 12.84 2.92
N GLN A 43 -8.28 13.95 2.19
CA GLN A 43 -9.36 14.94 2.12
C GLN A 43 -10.55 14.44 1.28
N ASP A 44 -10.29 13.84 0.11
CA ASP A 44 -11.35 13.47 -0.83
C ASP A 44 -11.93 12.08 -0.55
N LYS A 45 -11.21 11.22 0.18
CA LYS A 45 -11.64 9.85 0.53
C LYS A 45 -11.46 9.55 2.03
N PRO A 46 -11.98 10.40 2.95
CA PRO A 46 -11.70 10.34 4.39
C PRO A 46 -12.29 9.11 5.09
N GLU A 47 -13.17 8.34 4.44
CA GLU A 47 -13.71 7.08 4.98
C GLU A 47 -12.99 5.83 4.42
N MET A 48 -12.24 5.99 3.33
CA MET A 48 -11.61 4.87 2.63
C MET A 48 -10.09 4.89 2.79
N TYR A 49 -9.45 6.05 2.66
CA TYR A 49 -8.00 6.17 2.76
C TYR A 49 -7.62 6.62 4.17
N GLN A 50 -7.00 5.75 4.94
CA GLN A 50 -6.84 5.86 6.39
C GLN A 50 -5.38 5.73 6.81
N ILE A 51 -5.06 6.34 7.95
CA ILE A 51 -3.76 6.21 8.62
C ILE A 51 -4.01 5.65 10.01
N MET A 52 -3.29 4.57 10.34
CA MET A 52 -3.21 4.02 11.67
C MET A 52 -1.76 4.13 12.13
N GLU A 53 -1.50 4.97 13.12
CA GLU A 53 -0.15 5.20 13.64
C GLU A 53 -0.06 4.97 15.15
N GLY A 54 1.14 4.58 15.58
CA GLY A 54 1.54 4.55 16.97
C GLY A 54 3.02 4.90 17.08
N THR A 55 3.55 4.89 18.30
CA THR A 55 4.96 5.23 18.58
C THR A 55 5.94 4.50 17.66
N ASP A 56 5.70 3.22 17.40
CA ASP A 56 6.63 2.35 16.66
C ASP A 56 6.15 1.94 15.28
N TYR A 57 4.99 2.43 14.81
CA TYR A 57 4.48 2.05 13.50
C TYR A 57 3.68 3.15 12.79
N VAL A 58 3.60 3.01 11.47
CA VAL A 58 2.68 3.74 10.59
C VAL A 58 2.11 2.73 9.61
N VAL A 59 0.79 2.68 9.47
CA VAL A 59 0.09 1.93 8.41
C VAL A 59 -0.82 2.90 7.66
N VAL A 60 -0.60 3.00 6.35
CA VAL A 60 -1.49 3.74 5.45
C VAL A 60 -2.19 2.74 4.56
N TYR A 61 -3.52 2.79 4.52
CA TYR A 61 -4.30 1.80 3.81
C TYR A 61 -5.56 2.38 3.18
N TYR A 62 -5.99 1.75 2.09
CA TYR A 62 -7.24 2.02 1.41
C TYR A 62 -8.22 0.88 1.67
N GLU A 63 -9.32 1.18 2.37
CA GLU A 63 -10.34 0.23 2.77
C GLU A 63 -11.59 0.35 1.89
N GLN A 64 -12.09 -0.80 1.45
CA GLN A 64 -13.36 -0.97 0.74
C GLN A 64 -14.23 -1.99 1.49
N LEU A 65 -15.43 -2.27 0.98
CA LEU A 65 -16.35 -3.21 1.62
C LEU A 65 -15.78 -4.63 1.73
N ASP A 66 -15.08 -5.10 0.70
CA ASP A 66 -14.62 -6.50 0.58
C ASP A 66 -13.09 -6.68 0.61
N PHE A 67 -12.32 -5.59 0.60
CA PHE A 67 -10.86 -5.63 0.70
C PHE A 67 -10.26 -4.42 1.41
N ILE A 68 -9.00 -4.57 1.83
CA ILE A 68 -8.09 -3.54 2.32
C ILE A 68 -6.84 -3.63 1.44
N PHE A 69 -6.38 -2.49 0.95
CA PHE A 69 -5.07 -2.36 0.32
C PHE A 69 -4.12 -1.67 1.28
N ILE A 70 -3.03 -2.32 1.66
CA ILE A 70 -1.98 -1.69 2.46
C ILE A 70 -1.05 -0.96 1.49
N ASP A 71 -1.10 0.37 1.51
CA ASP A 71 -0.27 1.22 0.66
C ASP A 71 1.13 1.42 1.27
N TYR A 72 1.18 1.65 2.60
CA TYR A 72 2.43 1.71 3.35
C TYR A 72 2.30 0.97 4.68
N ILE A 73 3.34 0.22 5.05
CA ILE A 73 3.50 -0.35 6.38
C ILE A 73 4.94 -0.16 6.84
N LEU A 74 5.09 0.61 7.92
CA LEU A 74 6.36 0.91 8.56
C LEU A 74 6.32 0.43 10.01
N VAL A 75 7.32 -0.34 10.39
CA VAL A 75 7.63 -0.67 11.78
C VAL A 75 9.06 -0.18 12.07
N SER A 76 9.18 0.62 13.12
CA SER A 76 10.44 1.20 13.58
C SER A 76 11.52 0.13 13.78
N GLY A 77 12.76 0.43 13.40
CA GLY A 77 13.88 -0.51 13.47
C GLY A 77 14.08 -1.14 14.86
N ASN A 78 13.89 -0.35 15.91
CA ASN A 78 14.06 -0.75 17.32
C ASN A 78 13.02 -1.79 17.80
N THR A 79 11.96 -2.04 17.04
CA THR A 79 10.92 -3.03 17.35
C THR A 79 10.81 -4.15 16.33
N ARG A 80 11.67 -4.17 15.31
CA ARG A 80 11.76 -5.29 14.36
C ARG A 80 12.09 -6.59 15.11
N GLY A 81 11.43 -7.67 14.72
CA GLY A 81 11.57 -8.97 15.37
C GLY A 81 10.79 -9.13 16.68
N LYS A 82 10.12 -8.09 17.19
CA LYS A 82 9.28 -8.16 18.41
C LYS A 82 7.80 -8.48 18.13
N GLY A 83 7.46 -8.84 16.89
CA GLY A 83 6.10 -9.24 16.51
C GLY A 83 5.14 -8.10 16.13
N VAL A 84 5.55 -6.81 16.22
CA VAL A 84 4.68 -5.65 15.95
C VAL A 84 4.00 -5.73 14.58
N GLY A 85 4.75 -6.01 13.51
CA GLY A 85 4.17 -6.14 12.17
C GLY A 85 3.13 -7.25 12.06
N GLY A 86 3.31 -8.36 12.78
CA GLY A 86 2.34 -9.45 12.82
C GLY A 86 1.05 -9.06 13.54
N GLU A 87 1.14 -8.30 14.63
CA GLU A 87 -0.03 -7.78 15.35
C GLU A 87 -0.79 -6.76 14.49
N LEU A 88 -0.09 -5.87 13.76
CA LEU A 88 -0.72 -4.95 12.82
C LEU A 88 -1.51 -5.69 11.74
N LEU A 89 -0.92 -6.75 11.16
CA LEU A 89 -1.63 -7.59 10.20
C LEU A 89 -2.83 -8.29 10.84
N LYS A 90 -2.72 -8.76 12.08
CA LYS A 90 -3.84 -9.39 12.81
C LYS A 90 -5.00 -8.40 13.02
N VAL A 91 -4.73 -7.18 13.47
CA VAL A 91 -5.74 -6.12 13.60
C VAL A 91 -6.46 -5.86 12.27
N LEU A 92 -5.72 -5.82 11.15
CA LEU A 92 -6.34 -5.65 9.83
C LEU A 92 -7.17 -6.88 9.41
N LYS A 93 -6.72 -8.10 9.75
CA LYS A 93 -7.44 -9.35 9.44
C LYS A 93 -8.75 -9.47 10.21
N GLU A 94 -8.82 -8.93 11.43
CA GLU A 94 -10.03 -8.91 12.26
C GLU A 94 -11.19 -8.12 11.61
N LYS A 95 -10.90 -7.25 10.63
CA LYS A 95 -11.93 -6.58 9.81
C LYS A 95 -12.68 -7.53 8.86
N GLY A 96 -12.22 -8.78 8.71
CA GLY A 96 -12.90 -9.80 7.90
C GLY A 96 -12.85 -9.55 6.39
N LYS A 97 -11.92 -8.73 5.91
CA LYS A 97 -11.76 -8.34 4.51
C LYS A 97 -10.50 -8.95 3.91
N ALA A 98 -10.46 -9.15 2.59
CA ALA A 98 -9.20 -9.52 1.95
C ALA A 98 -8.16 -8.39 2.17
N ILE A 99 -6.89 -8.73 2.32
CA ILE A 99 -5.80 -7.75 2.42
C ILE A 99 -4.89 -7.96 1.21
N ILE A 100 -4.69 -6.89 0.44
CA ILE A 100 -3.86 -6.88 -0.75
C ILE A 100 -2.71 -5.90 -0.52
N LEU A 101 -1.51 -6.25 -0.95
CA LEU A 101 -0.34 -5.37 -0.87
C LEU A 101 0.65 -5.66 -1.99
N GLU A 102 1.52 -4.69 -2.24
CA GLU A 102 2.59 -4.76 -3.22
C GLU A 102 3.92 -5.07 -2.51
N VAL A 103 4.70 -6.02 -3.03
CA VAL A 103 6.03 -6.37 -2.52
C VAL A 103 7.02 -6.31 -3.66
N GLU A 104 8.15 -5.64 -3.44
CA GLU A 104 9.26 -5.69 -4.39
C GLU A 104 9.76 -7.14 -4.54
N PRO A 105 10.02 -7.60 -5.78
CA PRO A 105 10.65 -8.90 -6.01
C PRO A 105 12.02 -9.00 -5.33
N VAL A 106 12.50 -10.22 -5.10
CA VAL A 106 13.85 -10.46 -4.57
C VAL A 106 14.89 -9.76 -5.46
N SER A 107 15.74 -8.95 -4.85
CA SER A 107 16.85 -8.25 -5.52
C SER A 107 18.15 -8.52 -4.77
N MET A 108 19.25 -8.68 -5.51
CA MET A 108 20.58 -8.77 -4.91
C MET A 108 21.04 -7.44 -4.29
N GLU A 109 20.45 -6.32 -4.73
CA GLU A 109 20.76 -4.98 -4.24
C GLU A 109 20.04 -4.67 -2.92
N ASP A 110 19.00 -5.44 -2.58
CA ASP A 110 18.27 -5.35 -1.31
C ASP A 110 18.30 -6.68 -0.54
N PRO A 111 19.25 -6.86 0.39
CA PRO A 111 19.35 -8.04 1.23
C PRO A 111 18.13 -8.34 2.11
N ASP A 112 17.24 -7.38 2.32
CA ASP A 112 16.04 -7.53 3.13
C ASP A 112 14.80 -7.93 2.30
N SER A 113 14.86 -7.85 0.96
CA SER A 113 13.76 -8.23 0.06
C SER A 113 13.21 -9.65 0.32
N GLU A 114 14.11 -10.63 0.48
CA GLU A 114 13.73 -12.01 0.79
C GLU A 114 13.11 -12.16 2.19
N LYS A 115 13.56 -11.36 3.17
CA LYS A 115 12.95 -11.34 4.52
C LYS A 115 11.54 -10.75 4.48
N ARG A 116 11.28 -9.71 3.67
CA ARG A 116 9.95 -9.13 3.47
C ARG A 116 8.98 -10.15 2.89
N ILE A 117 9.37 -10.87 1.85
CA ILE A 117 8.54 -11.94 1.24
C ILE A 117 8.21 -13.01 2.28
N ARG A 118 9.23 -13.57 2.96
CA ARG A 118 9.01 -14.59 3.99
C ARG A 118 8.15 -14.10 5.14
N PHE A 119 8.20 -12.81 5.48
CA PHE A 119 7.31 -12.23 6.49
C PHE A 119 5.85 -12.35 6.07
N TYR A 120 5.50 -11.95 4.85
CA TYR A 120 4.12 -12.04 4.36
C TYR A 120 3.67 -13.49 4.17
N GLU A 121 4.51 -14.38 3.65
CA GLU A 121 4.21 -15.81 3.50
C GLU A 121 3.92 -16.48 4.85
N ARG A 122 4.72 -16.20 5.88
CA ARG A 122 4.47 -16.71 7.25
C ARG A 122 3.17 -16.18 7.86
N HIS A 123 2.69 -15.03 7.40
CA HIS A 123 1.37 -14.49 7.75
C HIS A 123 0.29 -14.89 6.74
N SER A 124 0.49 -15.98 5.99
CA SER A 124 -0.49 -16.60 5.09
C SER A 124 -0.91 -15.72 3.91
N PHE A 125 -0.10 -14.74 3.53
CA PHE A 125 -0.29 -14.07 2.25
C PHE A 125 0.21 -14.97 1.12
N LEU A 126 -0.57 -15.07 0.05
CA LEU A 126 -0.21 -15.79 -1.16
C LEU A 126 0.22 -14.80 -2.23
N ARG A 127 1.29 -15.11 -2.95
CA ARG A 127 1.72 -14.34 -4.14
C ARG A 127 0.79 -14.65 -5.31
N MET A 128 0.27 -13.61 -5.95
CA MET A 128 -0.59 -13.71 -7.15
C MET A 128 0.27 -13.84 -8.41
N ALA A 129 0.79 -15.04 -8.65
CA ALA A 129 1.85 -15.30 -9.61
C ALA A 129 1.44 -15.02 -11.07
N ASN A 130 0.15 -15.11 -11.42
CA ASN A 130 -0.31 -14.81 -12.78
C ASN A 130 -0.73 -13.35 -12.95
N ILE A 131 -0.55 -12.48 -11.96
CA ILE A 131 -0.70 -11.03 -12.14
C ILE A 131 0.67 -10.44 -12.49
N ARG A 132 0.74 -9.71 -13.60
CA ARG A 132 1.86 -8.84 -13.93
C ARG A 132 1.48 -7.42 -13.54
N TYR A 133 2.26 -6.81 -12.64
CA TYR A 133 2.13 -5.42 -12.27
C TYR A 133 3.44 -4.67 -12.56
N GLU A 134 3.39 -3.77 -13.53
CA GLU A 134 4.53 -2.99 -13.99
C GLU A 134 4.09 -1.54 -14.23
N ARG A 135 4.71 -0.59 -13.54
CA ARG A 135 4.37 0.83 -13.60
C ARG A 135 5.59 1.67 -13.89
N VAL A 136 5.49 2.61 -14.82
CA VAL A 136 6.52 3.63 -15.06
C VAL A 136 6.33 4.75 -14.05
N HIS A 137 7.38 5.06 -13.28
CA HIS A 137 7.32 6.13 -12.30
C HIS A 137 7.14 7.50 -12.99
N ASN A 138 6.21 8.31 -12.46
CA ASN A 138 5.76 9.56 -13.08
C ASN A 138 6.89 10.55 -13.35
N ILE A 139 7.88 10.61 -12.46
CA ILE A 139 8.99 11.57 -12.50
C ILE A 139 10.24 10.93 -13.12
N SER A 140 10.81 9.91 -12.45
CA SER A 140 12.07 9.26 -12.88
C SER A 140 11.97 8.48 -14.19
N LYS A 141 10.75 8.15 -14.65
CA LYS A 141 10.50 7.30 -15.84
C LYS A 141 11.06 5.88 -15.76
N GLU A 142 11.49 5.46 -14.57
CA GLU A 142 11.96 4.10 -14.32
C GLU A 142 10.78 3.13 -14.26
N LEU A 143 11.00 1.92 -14.77
CA LEU A 143 10.03 0.83 -14.69
C LEU A 143 10.09 0.20 -13.29
N ASN A 144 9.01 0.34 -12.53
CA ASN A 144 8.82 -0.31 -11.25
C ASN A 144 8.02 -1.61 -11.45
N LYS A 145 8.53 -2.73 -10.92
CA LYS A 145 7.86 -4.04 -10.95
C LYS A 145 7.60 -4.48 -9.52
N MET A 146 6.37 -4.85 -9.23
CA MET A 146 5.96 -5.34 -7.91
C MET A 146 5.23 -6.67 -8.04
N ASP A 147 5.40 -7.53 -7.05
CA ASP A 147 4.58 -8.71 -6.85
C ASP A 147 3.36 -8.35 -5.98
N ILE A 148 2.20 -8.88 -6.36
CA ILE A 148 0.97 -8.71 -5.57
C ILE A 148 0.84 -9.86 -4.60
N PHE A 149 0.66 -9.54 -3.33
CA PHE A 149 0.38 -10.51 -2.27
C PHE A 149 -1.04 -10.29 -1.75
N CYS A 150 -1.75 -11.39 -1.50
CA CYS A 150 -3.12 -11.37 -1.01
C CYS A 150 -3.30 -12.35 0.16
N TRP A 151 -3.88 -11.87 1.25
CA TRP A 151 -4.48 -12.70 2.29
C TRP A 151 -6.00 -12.55 2.21
N THR A 152 -6.75 -13.62 2.42
CA THR A 152 -8.20 -13.54 2.39
C THR A 152 -8.88 -14.56 3.32
N PRO A 153 -9.97 -14.19 4.01
CA PRO A 153 -10.72 -15.12 4.86
C PRO A 153 -11.66 -16.04 4.05
N VAL A 154 -11.90 -15.74 2.78
CA VAL A 154 -12.74 -16.51 1.85
C VAL A 154 -11.96 -16.70 0.56
N GLU A 155 -12.05 -17.86 -0.08
CA GLU A 155 -11.31 -18.11 -1.32
C GLU A 155 -11.58 -17.03 -2.39
N ARG A 156 -10.49 -16.47 -2.94
CA ARG A 156 -10.51 -15.47 -4.02
C ARG A 156 -9.62 -15.93 -5.16
N THR A 157 -10.09 -15.71 -6.39
CA THR A 157 -9.30 -15.98 -7.60
C THR A 157 -8.34 -14.84 -7.88
N GLU A 158 -7.24 -15.10 -8.60
CA GLU A 158 -6.34 -14.02 -9.03
C GLU A 158 -7.03 -13.01 -9.95
N ALA A 159 -8.05 -13.43 -10.72
CA ALA A 159 -8.86 -12.51 -11.52
C ALA A 159 -9.63 -11.50 -10.65
N TRP A 160 -10.15 -11.94 -9.49
CA TRP A 160 -10.76 -11.05 -8.52
C TRP A 160 -9.72 -10.08 -7.94
N VAL A 161 -8.54 -10.57 -7.57
CA VAL A 161 -7.46 -9.71 -7.03
C VAL A 161 -6.99 -8.70 -8.07
N LEU A 162 -6.89 -9.09 -9.34
CA LEU A 162 -6.59 -8.18 -10.45
C LEU A 162 -7.63 -7.05 -10.55
N GLU A 163 -8.92 -7.37 -10.51
CA GLU A 163 -9.99 -6.37 -10.54
C GLU A 163 -9.85 -5.37 -9.39
N LYS A 164 -9.54 -5.85 -8.19
CA LYS A 164 -9.31 -4.97 -7.03
C LYS A 164 -8.06 -4.13 -7.20
N MET A 165 -6.96 -4.71 -7.69
CA MET A 165 -5.73 -3.97 -7.98
C MET A 165 -5.93 -2.88 -9.03
N LYS A 166 -6.76 -3.11 -10.05
CA LYS A 166 -7.12 -2.07 -11.02
C LYS A 166 -7.85 -0.91 -10.35
N LYS A 167 -8.82 -1.22 -9.49
CA LYS A 167 -9.52 -0.20 -8.68
C LYS A 167 -8.56 0.55 -7.76
N ILE A 168 -7.66 -0.15 -7.09
CA ILE A 168 -6.62 0.44 -6.23
C ILE A 168 -5.75 1.39 -7.06
N TYR A 169 -5.26 0.95 -8.22
CA TYR A 169 -4.43 1.75 -9.08
C TYR A 169 -5.12 3.06 -9.48
N THR A 170 -6.35 3.00 -10.00
CA THR A 170 -7.10 4.20 -10.42
C THR A 170 -7.42 5.13 -9.25
N ASN A 171 -7.80 4.59 -8.09
CA ASN A 171 -8.32 5.39 -6.97
C ASN A 171 -7.26 5.86 -5.96
N VAL A 172 -6.06 5.27 -5.99
CA VAL A 172 -4.96 5.55 -5.06
C VAL A 172 -3.68 5.95 -5.79
N HIS A 173 -3.18 5.15 -6.72
CA HIS A 173 -1.87 5.42 -7.34
C HIS A 173 -1.93 6.46 -8.47
N ALA A 174 -2.95 6.38 -9.32
CA ALA A 174 -3.18 7.30 -10.44
C ALA A 174 -4.10 8.48 -10.06
N TYR A 175 -4.59 8.51 -8.82
CA TYR A 175 -5.56 9.51 -8.37
C TYR A 175 -5.00 10.93 -8.54
N LYS A 176 -5.73 11.78 -9.29
CA LYS A 176 -5.34 13.16 -9.60
C LYS A 176 -3.90 13.33 -10.10
N THR A 177 -3.33 12.31 -10.73
CA THR A 177 -1.91 12.34 -11.13
C THR A 177 -1.62 13.46 -12.12
N GLU A 178 -2.53 13.72 -13.07
CA GLU A 178 -2.37 14.80 -14.04
C GLU A 178 -2.41 16.19 -13.38
N GLU A 179 -3.31 16.40 -12.42
CA GLU A 179 -3.43 17.65 -11.67
C GLU A 179 -2.22 17.90 -10.76
N LEU A 180 -1.74 16.85 -10.09
CA LEU A 180 -0.72 16.96 -9.04
C LEU A 180 0.72 16.92 -9.58
N TYR A 181 0.94 16.23 -10.70
CA TYR A 181 2.27 16.00 -11.25
C TYR A 181 2.43 16.51 -12.69
N GLY A 182 1.36 16.98 -13.34
CA GLY A 182 1.41 17.46 -14.72
C GLY A 182 1.68 16.37 -15.75
N VAL A 183 1.51 15.09 -15.39
CA VAL A 183 1.72 13.95 -16.29
C VAL A 183 0.48 13.09 -16.34
N LYS A 184 0.13 12.60 -17.54
CA LYS A 184 -0.95 11.65 -17.70
C LYS A 184 -0.52 10.28 -17.15
N PRO A 185 -1.29 9.66 -16.23
CA PRO A 185 -0.97 8.33 -15.74
C PRO A 185 -1.16 7.28 -16.84
N GLN A 186 -0.47 6.15 -16.72
CA GLN A 186 -0.83 4.94 -17.46
C GLN A 186 -2.26 4.51 -17.06
N THR A 187 -2.93 3.76 -17.94
CA THR A 187 -4.21 3.12 -17.63
C THR A 187 -4.01 1.87 -16.79
N GLU A 188 -5.03 1.45 -16.05
CA GLU A 188 -4.99 0.23 -15.26
C GLU A 188 -4.71 -1.04 -16.10
N ASP A 189 -5.14 -1.07 -17.36
CA ASP A 189 -4.89 -2.18 -18.30
C ASP A 189 -3.45 -2.22 -18.82
N GLU A 190 -2.78 -1.07 -18.87
CA GLU A 190 -1.36 -0.99 -19.22
C GLU A 190 -0.49 -1.52 -18.09
N VAL A 191 -0.83 -1.21 -16.84
CA VAL A 191 -0.01 -1.58 -15.67
C VAL A 191 -0.32 -2.96 -15.10
N LEU A 192 -1.58 -3.42 -15.19
CA LEU A 192 -2.06 -4.65 -14.53
C LEU A 192 -2.66 -5.63 -15.55
N GLN A 193 -2.00 -6.76 -15.75
CA GLN A 193 -2.41 -7.76 -16.73
C GLN A 193 -2.30 -9.17 -16.15
N LEU A 194 -3.23 -10.06 -16.54
CA LEU A 194 -3.02 -11.49 -16.34
C LEU A 194 -1.93 -11.98 -17.30
N ARG A 195 -0.98 -12.73 -16.77
CA ARG A 195 -0.07 -13.53 -17.57
C ARG A 195 -0.93 -14.54 -18.33
N LYS A 196 -0.90 -14.49 -19.66
CA LYS A 196 -1.49 -15.56 -20.47
C LYS A 196 -0.84 -16.87 -20.01
N ALA A 197 -1.65 -17.88 -19.72
CA ALA A 197 -1.12 -19.22 -19.50
C ALA A 197 -0.21 -19.54 -20.69
N LEU A 198 1.08 -19.78 -20.42
CA LEU A 198 1.92 -20.44 -21.41
C LEU A 198 1.22 -21.77 -21.68
N ARG A 199 0.48 -21.86 -22.79
CA ARG A 199 0.08 -23.16 -23.32
C ARG A 199 1.39 -23.91 -23.45
N LYS A 200 1.59 -24.94 -22.63
CA LYS A 200 2.60 -25.96 -22.89
C LYS A 200 2.25 -26.47 -24.29
N VAL A 201 3.03 -26.03 -25.28
CA VAL A 201 3.06 -26.70 -26.57
C VAL A 201 3.76 -28.01 -26.25
N ASN A 202 2.97 -29.10 -26.28
CA ASN A 202 3.48 -30.46 -26.18
C ASN A 202 4.51 -30.72 -27.28
#